data_AF-A0A3M6CZC4-F1
#
_entry.id   AF-A0A3M6CZC4-F1
#
_cell.length_a   1.000
_cell.length_b   1.000
_cell.length_c   1.000
_cell.angle_alpha   90.00
_cell.angle_beta   90.00
_cell.angle_gamma   90.00
#
_symmetry.space_group_name_H-M   'P 1'
#
loop_
_entity.id
_entity.type
_entity.pdbx_description
1 polymer ?
#
loop_
_entity_poly.entity_id
_entity_poly.type
_entity_poly.pdbx_seq_one_letter_code
_entity_poly.pdbx_strand_id
1 'polypeptide(L)'
;MHAKYGDEVSNLKVSKVVGEFFVKHVRNVGKRIFYNYYLRDMSLASIELPVGLTLLLSGSVFGISHWISSIYTGIPNSAGTVMLSALPIILGIQLILAFLGQDIASVPRRPFHLAKTKVNSKAGAV
;
A
#
# COMPACT_ATOMS: atom_id res chain seq x y z
N MET A 1 33.40 -17.12 8.92
CA MET A 1 32.80 -18.38 9.40
C MET A 1 31.54 -18.66 8.59
N HIS A 2 31.42 -19.85 7.99
CA HIS A 2 30.19 -20.31 7.30
C HIS A 2 29.42 -21.20 8.26
N ALA A 3 28.14 -20.91 8.49
CA ALA A 3 27.29 -21.79 9.27
C ALA A 3 27.03 -23.08 8.48
N LYS A 4 27.47 -24.23 9.00
CA LYS A 4 27.06 -25.55 8.52
C LYS A 4 25.99 -26.08 9.46
N TYR A 5 24.75 -26.10 8.99
CA TYR A 5 23.68 -26.87 9.63
C TYR A 5 23.96 -28.36 9.36
N GLY A 6 23.98 -29.18 10.41
CA GLY A 6 24.16 -30.63 10.32
C GLY A 6 22.83 -31.34 10.02
N ASP A 7 22.53 -32.43 10.74
CA ASP A 7 21.31 -33.24 10.60
C ASP A 7 20.09 -32.69 11.38
N GLU A 8 20.03 -31.37 11.57
CA GLU A 8 19.06 -30.74 12.46
C GLU A 8 17.68 -30.65 11.79
N VAL A 9 16.70 -31.38 12.33
CA VAL A 9 15.32 -31.34 11.80
C VAL A 9 14.69 -29.99 12.11
N SER A 10 14.40 -29.21 11.07
CA SER A 10 13.72 -27.92 11.18
C SER A 10 12.35 -28.10 11.85
N ASN A 11 12.22 -27.58 13.07
CA ASN A 11 10.94 -27.53 13.79
C ASN A 11 10.02 -26.40 13.26
N LEU A 12 10.46 -25.60 12.29
CA LEU A 12 9.72 -24.47 11.77
C LEU A 12 8.72 -24.90 10.70
N LYS A 13 7.43 -24.86 11.06
CA LYS A 13 6.33 -25.06 10.11
C LYS A 13 6.05 -23.75 9.36
N VAL A 14 6.72 -23.55 8.22
CA VAL A 14 6.60 -22.34 7.37
C VAL A 14 5.13 -21.98 7.10
N SER A 15 4.28 -22.95 6.79
CA SER A 15 2.86 -22.74 6.51
C SER A 15 2.08 -22.09 7.67
N LYS A 16 2.40 -22.47 8.91
CA LYS A 16 1.77 -21.89 10.11
C LYS A 16 2.26 -20.46 10.36
N VAL A 17 3.54 -20.22 10.09
CA VAL A 17 4.20 -18.94 10.32
C VAL A 17 3.77 -17.90 9.27
N VAL A 18 3.65 -18.26 8.00
CA VAL A 18 3.30 -17.33 6.91
C VAL A 18 1.96 -16.64 7.15
N GLY A 19 0.92 -17.38 7.54
CA GLY A 19 -0.40 -16.81 7.82
C GLY A 19 -0.38 -15.83 9.00
N GLU A 20 0.29 -16.20 10.09
CA GLU A 20 0.41 -15.34 11.26
C GLU A 20 1.18 -14.05 10.95
N PHE A 21 2.28 -14.15 10.21
CA PHE A 21 3.05 -13.00 9.78
C PHE A 21 2.23 -12.10 8.86
N PHE A 22 1.54 -12.66 7.87
CA PHE A 22 0.71 -11.89 6.93
C PHE A 22 -0.36 -11.06 7.66
N VAL A 23 -1.13 -11.69 8.55
CA VAL A 23 -2.18 -11.00 9.32
C VAL A 23 -1.61 -9.87 10.18
N LYS A 24 -0.47 -10.12 10.86
CA LYS A 24 0.20 -9.09 11.66
C LYS A 24 0.71 -7.93 10.81
N HIS A 25 1.25 -8.19 9.62
CA HIS A 25 1.70 -7.15 8.70
C HIS A 25 0.54 -6.31 8.20
N VAL A 26 -0.56 -6.93 7.76
CA VAL A 26 -1.77 -6.20 7.32
C VAL A 26 -2.31 -5.31 8.44
N ARG A 27 -2.42 -5.82 9.67
CA ARG A 27 -2.86 -5.03 10.82
C ARG A 27 -1.93 -3.85 11.11
N ASN A 28 -0.62 -4.05 11.03
CA ASN A 28 0.35 -2.98 11.26
C ASN A 28 0.31 -1.92 10.14
N VAL A 29 0.17 -2.34 8.88
CA VAL A 29 0.01 -1.44 7.74
C VAL A 29 -1.27 -0.61 7.90
N GLY A 30 -2.41 -1.24 8.23
CA GLY A 30 -3.66 -0.53 8.46
C GLY A 30 -3.56 0.49 9.60
N LYS A 31 -2.95 0.11 10.72
CA LYS A 31 -2.68 1.05 11.83
C LYS A 31 -1.77 2.21 11.40
N ARG A 32 -0.71 1.95 10.63
CA ARG A 32 0.20 2.98 10.11
C ARG A 32 -0.54 3.97 9.21
N ILE A 33 -1.35 3.47 8.29
CA ILE A 33 -2.11 4.31 7.36
C ILE A 33 -3.08 5.19 8.15
N PHE A 34 -3.88 4.60 9.04
CA PHE A 34 -4.87 5.36 9.82
C PHE A 34 -4.22 6.40 10.73
N TYR A 35 -3.20 6.01 11.50
CA TYR A 35 -2.62 6.91 12.49
C TYR A 35 -1.79 8.03 11.86
N ASN A 36 -0.94 7.73 10.88
CA ASN A 36 -0.09 8.76 10.28
C ASN A 36 -0.86 9.67 9.33
N TYR A 37 -1.74 9.13 8.49
CA TYR A 37 -2.38 9.91 7.42
C TYR A 37 -3.74 10.50 7.82
N TYR A 38 -4.49 9.88 8.73
CA TYR A 38 -5.81 10.42 9.11
C TYR A 38 -5.78 11.19 10.43
N LEU A 39 -5.00 10.73 11.42
CA LEU A 39 -5.00 11.31 12.77
C LEU A 39 -3.88 12.31 13.01
N ARG A 40 -2.65 12.05 12.52
CA ARG A 40 -1.48 12.84 12.87
C ARG A 40 -1.25 14.01 11.92
N ASP A 41 -1.15 13.74 10.63
CA ASP A 41 -0.84 14.73 9.60
C ASP A 41 -1.76 14.47 8.39
N MET A 42 -2.91 15.16 8.32
CA MET A 42 -3.79 15.08 7.14
C MET A 42 -3.03 15.58 5.93
N SER A 43 -2.73 14.68 4.99
CA SER A 43 -1.99 14.99 3.76
C SER A 43 -2.84 14.63 2.54
N LEU A 44 -2.39 15.00 1.35
CA LEU A 44 -3.13 14.73 0.11
C LEU A 44 -3.39 13.22 -0.07
N ALA A 45 -2.40 12.38 0.26
CA ALA A 45 -2.50 10.92 0.31
C ALA A 45 -3.73 10.40 1.06
N SER A 46 -4.17 11.08 2.13
CA SER A 46 -5.31 10.65 2.94
C SER A 46 -6.63 10.67 2.14
N ILE A 47 -6.73 11.52 1.13
CA ILE A 47 -7.89 11.63 0.23
C ILE A 47 -7.70 10.74 -1.00
N GLU A 48 -6.48 10.65 -1.53
CA GLU A 48 -6.15 9.85 -2.72
C GLU A 48 -6.50 8.37 -2.53
N LEU A 49 -6.20 7.79 -1.36
CA LEU A 49 -6.45 6.36 -1.13
C LEU A 49 -7.94 5.98 -1.09
N PRO A 50 -8.82 6.64 -0.31
CA PRO A 50 -10.27 6.36 -0.35
C PRO A 50 -10.91 6.61 -1.71
N VAL A 51 -10.57 7.74 -2.34
CA VAL A 51 -11.15 8.10 -3.64
C VAL A 51 -10.67 7.12 -4.70
N GLY A 52 -9.38 6.80 -4.70
CA GLY A 52 -8.78 5.84 -5.62
C GLY A 52 -9.40 4.44 -5.47
N LEU A 53 -9.57 3.97 -4.24
CA LEU A 53 -10.21 2.69 -3.96
C LEU A 53 -11.69 2.68 -4.39
N THR A 54 -12.43 3.77 -4.12
CA THR A 54 -13.84 3.90 -4.50
C THR A 54 -14.00 3.85 -6.02
N LEU A 55 -13.16 4.58 -6.76
CA LEU A 55 -13.17 4.59 -8.23
C LEU A 55 -12.78 3.23 -8.82
N LEU A 56 -11.77 2.58 -8.24
CA LEU A 56 -11.33 1.26 -8.68
C LEU A 56 -12.42 0.22 -8.46
N LEU A 57 -13.07 0.23 -7.29
CA LEU A 57 -14.16 -0.69 -6.98
C LEU A 57 -15.39 -0.44 -7.85
N SER A 58 -15.84 0.82 -7.97
CA SER A 58 -17.04 1.13 -8.75
C SER A 58 -16.86 0.83 -10.24
N GLY A 59 -15.70 1.19 -10.82
CA GLY A 59 -15.37 0.88 -12.20
C GLY A 59 -15.23 -0.63 -12.44
N SER A 60 -14.65 -1.38 -11.50
CA SER A 60 -14.54 -2.84 -11.58
C SER A 60 -15.90 -3.53 -11.50
N VAL A 61 -16.75 -3.15 -10.53
CA VAL A 61 -18.10 -3.70 -10.38
C VAL A 61 -18.94 -3.43 -11.63
N PHE A 62 -18.89 -2.19 -12.14
CA PHE A 62 -19.60 -1.81 -13.36
C PHE A 62 -19.07 -2.55 -14.60
N GLY A 63 -17.76 -2.66 -14.76
CA GLY A 63 -17.14 -3.37 -15.87
C GLY A 63 -17.48 -4.87 -15.86
N ILE A 64 -17.37 -5.51 -14.69
CA ILE A 64 -17.68 -6.94 -14.53
C ILE A 64 -19.16 -7.20 -14.78
N SER A 65 -20.07 -6.38 -14.25
CA SER A 65 -21.52 -6.58 -14.45
C SER A 65 -21.91 -6.48 -15.92
N HIS A 66 -21.40 -5.48 -16.65
CA HIS A 66 -21.64 -5.32 -18.08
C HIS A 66 -20.96 -6.39 -18.92
N TRP A 67 -19.79 -6.86 -18.51
CA TRP A 67 -19.09 -7.94 -19.20
C TRP A 67 -19.87 -9.25 -19.08
N ILE A 68 -20.33 -9.60 -17.88
CA ILE A 68 -21.20 -10.77 -17.64
C ILE A 68 -22.49 -10.66 -18.47
N SER A 69 -23.14 -9.50 -18.48
CA SER A 69 -24.36 -9.28 -19.27
C SER A 69 -24.12 -9.44 -20.79
N SER A 70 -22.99 -8.94 -21.30
CA SER A 70 -22.62 -9.08 -22.71
C SER A 70 -22.36 -10.54 -23.10
N ILE A 71 -21.76 -11.34 -22.21
CA ILE A 71 -21.59 -12.78 -22.42
C ILE A 71 -22.95 -13.49 -22.53
N TYR A 72 -23.89 -13.18 -21.65
CA TYR A 72 -25.22 -13.82 -21.67
C TYR A 72 -26.09 -13.40 -22.86
N THR A 73 -26.01 -12.13 -23.27
CA THR A 73 -26.85 -11.59 -24.36
C THR A 73 -26.24 -11.80 -25.74
N GLY A 74 -24.93 -12.03 -25.83
CA GLY A 74 -24.19 -12.07 -27.10
C GLY A 74 -24.07 -10.70 -27.78
N ILE A 75 -24.53 -9.63 -27.15
CA ILE A 75 -24.49 -8.27 -27.69
C ILE A 75 -23.20 -7.60 -27.21
N PRO A 76 -22.35 -7.08 -28.11
CA PRO A 76 -21.14 -6.36 -27.72
C PRO A 76 -21.49 -5.08 -26.96
N ASN A 77 -20.77 -4.80 -25.89
CA ASN A 77 -20.89 -3.52 -25.18
C ASN A 77 -20.40 -2.35 -26.07
N SER A 78 -21.10 -1.22 -26.00
CA SER A 78 -20.69 0.00 -26.68
C SER A 78 -19.35 0.51 -26.16
N ALA A 79 -18.62 1.27 -26.97
CA ALA A 79 -17.37 1.91 -26.55
C ALA A 79 -17.57 2.81 -25.31
N GLY A 80 -18.72 3.50 -25.21
CA GLY A 80 -19.04 4.34 -24.04
C GLY A 80 -19.19 3.54 -22.75
N THR A 81 -19.80 2.35 -22.81
CA THR A 81 -19.92 1.43 -21.66
C THR A 81 -18.54 0.95 -21.19
N VAL A 82 -17.66 0.61 -22.13
CA VAL A 82 -16.28 0.22 -21.80
C VAL A 82 -15.49 1.39 -21.20
N MET A 83 -15.68 2.60 -21.69
CA MET A 83 -15.01 3.78 -21.14
C MET A 83 -15.50 4.14 -19.74
N LEU A 84 -16.79 3.96 -19.45
CA LEU A 84 -17.37 4.20 -18.12
C LEU A 84 -16.82 3.25 -17.04
N SER A 85 -16.36 2.04 -17.40
CA SER A 85 -15.61 1.18 -16.47
C SER A 85 -14.13 1.53 -16.45
N ALA A 86 -13.52 1.74 -17.61
CA ALA A 86 -12.08 1.93 -17.75
C ALA A 86 -11.57 3.23 -17.11
N LEU A 87 -12.28 4.35 -17.29
CA LEU A 87 -11.83 5.66 -16.79
C LEU A 87 -11.73 5.71 -15.26
N PRO A 88 -12.76 5.30 -14.48
CA PRO A 88 -12.65 5.19 -13.04
C PRO A 88 -11.53 4.24 -12.60
N ILE A 89 -11.33 3.11 -13.29
CA ILE A 89 -10.25 2.17 -12.95
C ILE A 89 -8.89 2.84 -13.14
N ILE A 90 -8.65 3.48 -14.28
CA ILE A 90 -7.38 4.14 -14.58
C ILE A 90 -7.10 5.26 -13.58
N LEU A 91 -8.06 6.15 -13.33
CA LEU A 91 -7.92 7.23 -12.35
C LEU A 91 -7.75 6.68 -10.93
N GLY A 92 -8.47 5.63 -10.57
CA GLY A 92 -8.35 4.96 -9.28
C GLY A 92 -6.95 4.40 -9.05
N ILE A 93 -6.39 3.72 -10.05
CA ILE A 93 -5.01 3.23 -10.01
C ILE A 93 -4.02 4.39 -9.88
N GLN A 94 -4.20 5.48 -10.63
CA GLN A 94 -3.31 6.65 -10.55
C GLN A 94 -3.30 7.27 -9.15
N LEU A 95 -4.46 7.43 -8.52
CA LEU A 95 -4.56 7.94 -7.14
C LEU A 95 -3.90 7.00 -6.12
N ILE A 96 -4.06 5.68 -6.29
CA ILE A 96 -3.39 4.70 -5.44
C ILE A 96 -1.86 4.76 -5.62
N LEU A 97 -1.37 4.91 -6.85
CA LEU A 97 0.06 5.06 -7.12
C LEU A 97 0.61 6.38 -6.55
N ALA A 98 -0.16 7.46 -6.61
CA ALA A 98 0.20 8.75 -6.00
C ALA A 98 0.33 8.60 -4.47
N PHE A 99 -0.65 7.94 -3.83
CA PHE A 99 -0.59 7.60 -2.40
C PHE A 99 0.67 6.82 -2.05
N LEU A 100 0.98 5.77 -2.81
CA LEU A 100 2.18 4.94 -2.59
C LEU A 100 3.47 5.75 -2.77
N GLY A 101 3.51 6.64 -3.77
CA GLY A 101 4.62 7.56 -3.99
C GLY A 101 4.84 8.48 -2.79
N GLN A 102 3.78 9.05 -2.24
CA GLN A 102 3.86 9.89 -1.04
C GLN A 102 4.32 9.06 0.18
N ASP A 103 3.83 7.83 0.32
CA ASP A 103 4.21 6.95 1.42
C ASP A 103 5.69 6.60 1.41
N ILE A 104 6.24 6.30 0.23
CA ILE A 104 7.67 6.06 0.04
C ILE A 104 8.48 7.34 0.31
N ALA A 105 7.99 8.50 -0.13
CA ALA A 105 8.67 9.77 0.08
C ALA A 105 8.70 10.21 1.56
N SER A 106 7.73 9.76 2.37
CA SER A 106 7.62 10.08 3.80
C SER A 106 8.70 9.42 4.68
N VAL A 107 9.52 8.52 4.12
CA VAL A 107 10.60 7.84 4.85
C VAL A 107 11.68 8.84 5.29
N PRO A 108 12.07 8.88 6.58
CA PRO A 108 13.06 9.83 7.09
C PRO A 108 14.42 9.65 6.40
N ARG A 109 14.87 10.69 5.69
CA ARG A 109 16.18 10.68 5.00
C ARG A 109 17.37 11.01 5.89
N ARG A 110 17.12 11.56 7.09
CA ARG A 110 18.17 11.95 8.04
C ARG A 110 18.16 11.03 9.25
N PRO A 111 19.27 10.32 9.53
CA PRO A 111 19.39 9.53 10.75
C PRO A 111 19.30 10.43 11.98
N PHE A 112 18.37 10.16 12.89
CA PHE A 112 18.22 10.92 14.14
C PHE A 112 19.48 10.86 15.03
N HIS A 113 20.31 9.83 14.88
CA HIS A 113 21.53 9.65 15.68
C HIS A 113 22.59 10.74 15.41
N LEU A 114 22.70 11.25 14.18
CA LEU A 114 23.68 12.28 13.82
C LEU A 114 23.35 13.67 14.39
N ALA A 115 22.10 13.91 14.79
CA ALA A 115 21.67 15.19 15.35
C ALA A 115 22.23 15.41 16.78
N LYS A 116 22.46 14.34 17.55
CA LYS A 116 23.03 14.44 18.91
C LYS A 116 24.52 14.76 18.92
N THR A 117 25.27 14.31 17.92
CA THR A 117 26.74 14.51 17.88
C THR A 117 27.12 15.98 17.68
N LYS A 118 26.33 16.74 16.90
CA LYS A 118 26.60 18.18 16.66
C LYS A 118 26.34 19.06 17.88
N VAL A 119 25.49 18.64 18.81
CA VAL A 119 25.24 19.39 20.05
C VAL A 119 26.42 19.24 21.01
N ASN A 120 26.99 18.03 21.12
CA ASN A 120 28.13 17.79 22.01
C ASN A 120 29.45 18.41 21.51
N SER A 121 29.67 18.54 20.20
CA SER A 121 30.91 19.17 19.70
C SER A 121 30.95 20.68 19.91
N LYS A 122 29.81 21.35 20.15
CA LYS A 122 29.74 22.78 20.48
C LYS A 122 29.86 23.06 21.98
N ALA A 123 29.61 22.05 22.83
CA ALA A 123 29.67 22.19 24.29
C ALA A 123 31.09 22.00 24.89
N GLY A 124 32.06 21.54 24.09
CA GLY A 124 33.46 21.34 24.51
C GLY A 124 34.47 22.33 23.91
N ALA A 125 33.99 23.45 23.33
CA ALA A 125 34.83 24.49 22.73
C ALA A 125 34.56 25.84 23.42
N VAL A 126 34.77 25.89 24.73
CA VAL A 126 34.94 27.10 25.55
C VAL A 126 36.04 26.82 26.56
#